data_AF-A0A9Q0Y6U1-F1
#
_entry.id   AF-A0A9Q0Y6U1-F1
#
_cell.length_a   1.000
_cell.length_b   1.000
_cell.length_c   1.000
_cell.angle_alpha   90.00
_cell.angle_beta   90.00
_cell.angle_gamma   90.00
#
_symmetry.space_group_name_H-M   'P 1'
#
loop_
_entity.id
_entity.type
_entity.pdbx_description
1 polymer ?
#
loop_
_entity_poly.entity_id
_entity_poly.type
_entity_poly.pdbx_seq_one_letter_code
_entity_poly.pdbx_strand_id
1 'polypeptide(L)'
;MEQDAEQRCEICDHSDLNFQGSSVRSQPRRGEATQSSNEQIKPPGQSMNNFSVVQTTSAQTLHPDNFSASCTDEKLSSPKKQGAKVTPGHVDPFHVTANPDKEKDIAFLLKELDVLRANNKKLQDKLSEKDKELKTIKLDLELHERVTEASVAEKAAALVEEIHSAQWERDDAIMARLKLASEERDDAWKRIKLLEQSSEMLENINPEENDMTLQELLNRINNADSGLAIRRTGGVIVDRIYRTQERKKKITAEEMNAVIGERDAALAQCKRLEQELHHMKEQNQTSANNTRHLTAENNQERALKEKLLAMQQERETAAEQYQNLEEELQTLRIYYSLHQSLSQEVNLKDQFNSALLTYEKALKNREEVVSTLLLQNEELASQLQQTVGERANMELKFQQALVASQEANEKIQKLQRLVDVLRKKVGAGTIRTVI
;
A
#
# COMPACT_ATOMS: atom_id res chain seq x y z
N MET A 1 18.85 26.15 -42.80
CA MET A 1 17.91 27.10 -42.17
C MET A 1 17.12 26.29 -41.16
N GLU A 2 17.72 25.82 -40.06
CA GLU A 2 18.19 26.62 -38.91
C GLU A 2 17.11 27.60 -38.46
N GLN A 3 16.41 27.30 -37.37
CA GLN A 3 16.70 27.92 -36.07
C GLN A 3 15.88 27.28 -34.93
N ASP A 4 16.60 27.10 -33.81
CA ASP A 4 16.18 26.60 -32.50
C ASP A 4 15.20 27.53 -31.76
N ALA A 5 14.48 26.97 -30.79
CA ALA A 5 14.23 27.62 -29.50
C ALA A 5 13.83 26.60 -28.43
N GLU A 6 14.78 26.31 -27.53
CA GLU A 6 14.53 25.78 -26.20
C GLU A 6 13.77 26.82 -25.35
N GLN A 7 12.80 26.38 -24.55
CA GLN A 7 12.39 27.15 -23.37
C GLN A 7 12.00 26.22 -22.21
N ARG A 8 12.88 26.23 -21.21
CA ARG A 8 12.66 25.72 -19.85
C ARG A 8 11.63 26.60 -19.14
N CYS A 9 10.77 26.01 -18.33
CA CYS A 9 10.05 26.71 -17.27
C CYS A 9 10.04 25.83 -16.01
N GLU A 10 10.96 26.14 -15.10
CA GLU A 10 10.90 25.81 -13.67
C GLU A 10 10.02 26.86 -13.00
N ILE A 11 8.91 26.47 -12.36
CA ILE A 11 8.30 27.28 -11.30
C ILE A 11 7.87 26.35 -10.16
N CYS A 12 8.26 26.78 -8.96
CA CYS A 12 8.13 26.16 -7.66
C CYS A 12 6.68 26.10 -7.18
N ASP A 13 6.30 24.98 -6.56
CA ASP A 13 5.17 24.92 -5.63
C ASP A 13 5.70 24.87 -4.19
N HIS A 14 5.42 25.95 -3.46
CA HIS A 14 5.44 25.99 -1.99
C HIS A 14 4.19 25.31 -1.46
N SER A 15 4.33 24.27 -0.64
CA SER A 15 3.30 23.89 0.33
C SER A 15 3.94 23.17 1.52
N ASP A 16 4.20 23.93 2.58
CA ASP A 16 4.46 23.42 3.92
C ASP A 16 3.21 22.74 4.46
N LEU A 17 3.28 21.44 4.73
CA LEU A 17 2.35 20.77 5.65
C LEU A 17 3.12 19.88 6.62
N ASN A 18 3.22 20.41 7.84
CA ASN A 18 3.59 19.74 9.08
C ASN A 18 2.91 18.38 9.23
N PHE A 19 3.69 17.32 9.44
CA PHE A 19 3.25 16.15 10.20
C PHE A 19 4.15 15.97 11.41
N GLN A 20 3.57 16.26 12.58
CA GLN A 20 4.12 15.97 13.89
C GLN A 20 4.32 14.45 14.04
N GLY A 21 5.53 14.07 14.43
CA GLY A 21 5.86 12.71 14.82
C GLY A 21 5.24 12.33 16.16
N SER A 22 4.77 11.09 16.26
CA SER A 22 4.51 10.39 17.51
C SER A 22 5.31 9.09 17.51
N SER A 23 6.51 9.17 18.07
CA SER A 23 7.36 8.03 18.38
C SER A 23 6.86 7.38 19.68
N VAL A 24 6.20 6.22 19.58
CA VAL A 24 5.92 5.36 20.73
C VAL A 24 7.04 4.33 20.81
N ARG A 25 7.95 4.57 21.74
CA ARG A 25 9.09 3.72 22.10
C ARG A 25 8.64 2.75 23.22
N SER A 26 8.40 1.50 22.88
CA SER A 26 8.22 0.41 23.85
C SER A 26 9.58 -0.23 24.16
N GLN A 27 10.09 -0.02 25.38
CA GLN A 27 11.18 -0.81 25.95
C GLN A 27 10.65 -2.17 26.42
N PRO A 28 11.46 -3.24 26.33
CA PRO A 28 11.42 -4.32 27.31
C PRO A 28 12.56 -4.19 28.32
N ARG A 29 12.20 -4.39 29.60
CA ARG A 29 13.09 -4.44 30.76
C ARG A 29 14.16 -5.53 30.59
N ARG A 30 15.41 -5.12 30.82
CA ARG A 30 16.56 -5.99 31.09
C ARG A 30 16.54 -6.35 32.59
N GLY A 31 16.53 -7.64 32.90
CA GLY A 31 16.96 -8.19 34.18
C GLY A 31 18.24 -8.97 33.95
N GLU A 32 19.30 -8.57 34.64
CA GLU A 32 20.66 -9.14 34.56
C GLU A 32 20.89 -10.21 35.63
N ALA A 33 22.07 -10.85 35.49
CA ALA A 33 22.79 -11.73 36.40
C ALA A 33 22.53 -13.24 36.17
N THR A 34 23.52 -14.11 35.97
CA THR A 34 24.97 -13.99 36.20
C THR A 34 25.73 -15.15 35.53
N GLN A 35 26.88 -14.80 34.94
CA GLN A 35 28.19 -15.46 35.01
C GLN A 35 28.41 -16.95 34.67
N SER A 36 29.35 -17.11 33.70
CA SER A 36 30.50 -18.05 33.70
C SER A 36 30.17 -19.53 33.43
N SER A 37 30.90 -20.32 32.65
CA SER A 37 32.31 -20.28 32.26
C SER A 37 32.53 -20.99 30.91
N ASN A 38 33.63 -20.64 30.27
CA ASN A 38 34.30 -21.41 29.22
C ASN A 38 34.45 -22.89 29.60
N GLU A 39 34.27 -23.81 28.64
CA GLU A 39 35.38 -24.63 28.17
C GLU A 39 35.08 -25.34 26.85
N GLN A 40 36.11 -25.32 26.02
CA GLN A 40 36.33 -25.98 24.75
C GLN A 40 36.53 -27.48 24.99
N ILE A 41 36.13 -28.38 24.08
CA ILE A 41 36.86 -29.61 23.71
C ILE A 41 36.13 -30.33 22.55
N LYS A 42 36.92 -30.68 21.54
CA LYS A 42 36.60 -31.50 20.36
C LYS A 42 36.41 -33.00 20.75
N PRO A 43 35.94 -33.86 19.83
CA PRO A 43 35.33 -35.15 20.15
C PRO A 43 36.36 -36.28 20.38
N PRO A 44 35.88 -37.48 20.74
CA PRO A 44 36.41 -38.68 20.11
C PRO A 44 35.31 -39.66 19.67
N GLY A 45 35.64 -40.43 18.64
CA GLY A 45 34.87 -41.58 18.21
C GLY A 45 35.33 -42.90 18.86
N GLN A 46 34.67 -43.96 18.39
CA GLN A 46 35.00 -45.39 18.43
C GLN A 46 34.47 -46.27 19.58
N SER A 47 33.59 -47.19 19.16
CA SER A 47 33.75 -48.65 19.21
C SER A 47 33.31 -49.44 20.46
N MET A 48 32.24 -50.20 20.22
CA MET A 48 31.94 -51.60 20.60
C MET A 48 31.80 -52.05 22.06
N ASN A 49 30.71 -52.80 22.23
CA ASN A 49 30.43 -53.87 23.18
C ASN A 49 30.25 -53.49 24.65
N ASN A 50 29.01 -53.65 25.15
CA ASN A 50 28.71 -54.83 25.96
C ASN A 50 27.20 -55.09 26.12
N PHE A 51 26.92 -56.38 26.15
CA PHE A 51 25.69 -57.09 26.44
C PHE A 51 25.21 -56.88 27.89
N SER A 52 23.89 -56.81 28.06
CA SER A 52 23.11 -57.41 29.17
C SER A 52 21.63 -57.33 28.77
N VAL A 53 21.08 -58.28 28.00
CA VAL A 53 20.45 -59.53 28.48
C VAL A 53 19.85 -59.38 29.86
N VAL A 54 18.52 -59.15 29.89
CA VAL A 54 17.66 -59.60 30.99
C VAL A 54 16.89 -60.80 30.45
N GLN A 55 17.11 -61.92 31.14
CA GLN A 55 16.58 -63.25 30.86
C GLN A 55 15.26 -63.47 31.62
N THR A 56 14.27 -64.00 30.90
CA THR A 56 13.38 -65.14 31.22
C THR A 56 12.70 -65.30 32.60
N THR A 57 11.37 -65.47 32.54
CA THR A 57 10.59 -66.63 33.09
C THR A 57 9.34 -66.77 32.20
N SER A 58 8.83 -67.90 31.71
CA SER A 58 9.14 -69.32 31.81
C SER A 58 8.49 -69.98 30.58
N ALA A 59 9.23 -70.85 29.90
CA ALA A 59 8.71 -71.66 28.80
C ALA A 59 8.05 -72.94 29.35
N GLN A 60 6.95 -73.35 28.72
CA GLN A 60 6.60 -74.77 28.56
C GLN A 60 6.52 -75.04 27.07
N THR A 61 7.56 -75.69 26.57
CA THR A 61 7.73 -76.12 25.19
C THR A 61 7.23 -77.57 25.09
N LEU A 62 6.37 -77.86 24.12
CA LEU A 62 6.27 -79.19 23.53
C LEU A 62 6.68 -79.07 22.06
N HIS A 63 7.74 -79.78 21.72
CA HIS A 63 8.28 -79.98 20.39
C HIS A 63 7.30 -80.78 19.51
N PRO A 64 7.20 -80.46 18.21
CA PRO A 64 6.75 -81.41 17.20
C PRO A 64 7.98 -82.15 16.63
N ASP A 65 8.05 -83.46 16.83
CA ASP A 65 8.99 -84.31 16.12
C ASP A 65 8.47 -84.65 14.74
N ASN A 66 9.27 -84.30 13.73
CA ASN A 66 9.20 -84.83 12.38
C ASN A 66 9.58 -86.31 12.39
N PHE A 67 8.67 -87.18 11.97
CA PHE A 67 9.02 -88.45 11.32
C PHE A 67 8.44 -88.48 9.93
N SER A 68 9.33 -88.39 8.95
CA SER A 68 9.10 -88.75 7.57
C SER A 68 8.74 -90.24 7.47
N ALA A 69 7.59 -90.55 6.91
CA ALA A 69 7.34 -91.84 6.27
C ALA A 69 6.37 -91.63 5.11
N SER A 70 6.95 -91.46 3.92
CA SER A 70 6.27 -91.67 2.66
C SER A 70 5.94 -93.15 2.49
N CYS A 71 4.69 -93.50 2.21
CA CYS A 71 4.37 -94.75 1.53
C CYS A 71 3.50 -94.43 0.32
N THR A 72 4.14 -94.53 -0.84
CA THR A 72 3.55 -94.56 -2.17
C THR A 72 2.81 -95.87 -2.41
N ASP A 73 1.71 -95.77 -3.14
CA ASP A 73 1.07 -96.88 -3.86
C ASP A 73 2.10 -97.63 -4.73
N GLU A 74 2.08 -98.96 -4.69
CA GLU A 74 2.15 -99.77 -5.90
C GLU A 74 1.66 -101.21 -5.69
N LYS A 75 1.02 -101.70 -6.76
CA LYS A 75 0.35 -102.97 -6.99
C LYS A 75 1.36 -104.12 -7.18
N LEU A 76 1.05 -105.32 -6.67
CA LEU A 76 0.97 -106.64 -7.37
C LEU A 76 1.41 -107.86 -6.52
N SER A 77 0.70 -108.97 -6.79
CA SER A 77 1.18 -110.37 -6.77
C SER A 77 1.12 -111.18 -5.47
N SER A 78 0.17 -112.12 -5.44
CA SER A 78 0.26 -113.44 -4.79
C SER A 78 1.49 -114.23 -5.35
N PRO A 79 2.06 -115.29 -4.68
CA PRO A 79 1.37 -116.55 -4.36
C PRO A 79 1.87 -117.39 -3.13
N LYS A 80 1.15 -118.51 -2.92
CA LYS A 80 1.60 -119.84 -2.45
C LYS A 80 1.77 -120.17 -0.95
N LYS A 81 0.75 -120.89 -0.45
CA LYS A 81 0.76 -122.22 0.20
C LYS A 81 1.98 -122.66 1.03
N GLN A 82 1.73 -122.97 2.31
CA GLN A 82 2.05 -124.19 3.08
C GLN A 82 1.52 -123.93 4.52
N GLY A 83 0.86 -124.79 5.27
CA GLY A 83 0.66 -126.24 5.23
C GLY A 83 0.77 -126.77 6.66
N ALA A 84 -0.36 -126.94 7.37
CA ALA A 84 -0.54 -127.77 8.57
C ALA A 84 -2.02 -127.66 8.98
N LYS A 85 -2.95 -128.55 8.60
CA LYS A 85 -3.13 -129.97 8.97
C LYS A 85 -3.00 -130.23 10.47
N VAL A 86 -4.09 -129.99 11.21
CA VAL A 86 -4.49 -130.85 12.32
C VAL A 86 -5.95 -131.22 12.09
N THR A 87 -6.17 -132.52 11.96
CA THR A 87 -7.43 -133.19 11.66
C THR A 87 -8.34 -133.30 12.89
N PRO A 88 -9.64 -133.54 12.68
CA PRO A 88 -10.69 -133.50 13.70
C PRO A 88 -10.84 -134.84 14.43
N GLY A 89 -11.04 -134.78 15.74
CA GLY A 89 -11.48 -135.92 16.55
C GLY A 89 -12.98 -136.15 16.39
N HIS A 90 -13.32 -137.07 15.49
CA HIS A 90 -14.62 -137.71 15.39
C HIS A 90 -14.78 -138.72 16.52
N VAL A 91 -15.83 -138.57 17.33
CA VAL A 91 -16.36 -139.64 18.17
C VAL A 91 -17.86 -139.73 17.88
N ASP A 92 -18.23 -140.83 17.24
CA ASP A 92 -19.57 -141.22 16.78
C ASP A 92 -20.43 -141.75 17.97
N PRO A 93 -21.74 -142.01 17.78
CA PRO A 93 -22.80 -141.54 18.67
C PRO A 93 -23.52 -142.73 19.31
N PHE A 94 -23.59 -142.78 20.64
CA PHE A 94 -24.29 -143.87 21.32
C PHE A 94 -25.50 -143.41 22.11
N HIS A 95 -26.64 -143.93 21.65
CA HIS A 95 -27.86 -144.21 22.37
C HIS A 95 -28.69 -143.04 22.89
N VAL A 96 -29.67 -142.69 22.04
CA VAL A 96 -31.06 -142.49 22.43
C VAL A 96 -31.47 -143.59 23.41
N THR A 97 -31.43 -143.27 24.70
CA THR A 97 -32.55 -143.59 25.57
C THR A 97 -33.47 -142.38 25.48
N ALA A 98 -34.69 -142.57 24.98
CA ALA A 98 -35.74 -141.56 25.01
C ALA A 98 -36.10 -141.32 26.48
N ASN A 99 -35.29 -140.51 27.14
CA ASN A 99 -35.61 -139.90 28.40
C ASN A 99 -36.24 -138.56 28.05
N PRO A 100 -37.57 -138.39 28.21
CA PRO A 100 -38.28 -137.16 27.83
C PRO A 100 -37.76 -135.91 28.55
N ASP A 101 -36.89 -136.07 29.56
CA ASP A 101 -36.18 -134.97 30.21
C ASP A 101 -35.00 -134.41 29.37
N LYS A 102 -34.31 -135.23 28.56
CA LYS A 102 -33.21 -134.77 27.69
C LYS A 102 -33.70 -133.87 26.54
N GLU A 103 -34.86 -134.18 25.94
CA GLU A 103 -35.45 -133.35 24.88
C GLU A 103 -35.97 -132.01 25.42
N LYS A 104 -36.50 -132.00 26.65
CA LYS A 104 -36.85 -130.75 27.34
C LYS A 104 -35.60 -129.92 27.61
N ASP A 105 -34.52 -130.53 28.09
CA ASP A 105 -33.23 -129.85 28.31
C ASP A 105 -32.68 -129.26 27.00
N ILE A 106 -32.75 -130.01 25.89
CA ILE A 106 -32.36 -129.52 24.56
C ILE A 106 -33.21 -128.32 24.13
N ALA A 107 -34.53 -128.34 24.36
CA ALA A 107 -35.42 -127.23 24.03
C ALA A 107 -35.18 -125.99 24.91
N PHE A 108 -34.89 -126.17 26.21
CA PHE A 108 -34.49 -125.07 27.10
C PHE A 108 -33.17 -124.43 26.65
N LEU A 109 -32.17 -125.24 26.30
CA LEU A 109 -30.88 -124.76 25.77
C LEU A 109 -31.04 -124.00 24.45
N LEU A 110 -31.92 -124.44 23.54
CA LEU A 110 -32.21 -123.71 22.29
C LEU A 110 -32.88 -122.36 22.56
N LYS A 111 -33.85 -122.32 23.50
CA LYS A 111 -34.52 -121.08 23.89
C LYS A 111 -33.54 -120.10 24.55
N GLU A 112 -32.64 -120.61 25.38
CA GLU A 112 -31.56 -119.83 25.98
C GLU A 112 -30.59 -119.31 24.91
N LEU A 113 -30.22 -120.16 23.94
CA LEU A 113 -29.40 -119.77 22.80
C LEU A 113 -30.06 -118.67 21.95
N ASP A 114 -31.37 -118.74 21.73
CA ASP A 114 -32.13 -117.72 21.00
C ASP A 114 -32.20 -116.40 21.78
N VAL A 115 -32.38 -116.46 23.11
CA VAL A 115 -32.28 -115.27 23.98
C VAL A 115 -30.86 -114.68 23.90
N LEU A 116 -29.82 -115.50 23.94
CA LEU A 116 -28.42 -115.06 23.81
C LEU A 116 -28.14 -114.43 22.44
N ARG A 117 -28.66 -115.01 21.35
CA ARG A 117 -28.57 -114.43 19.99
C ARG A 117 -29.28 -113.09 19.89
N ALA A 118 -30.49 -112.98 20.44
CA ALA A 118 -31.24 -111.73 20.47
C ALA A 118 -30.51 -110.66 21.29
N ASN A 119 -29.94 -111.04 22.44
CA ASN A 119 -29.13 -110.15 23.26
C ASN A 119 -27.85 -109.70 22.54
N ASN A 120 -27.14 -110.61 21.88
CA ASN A 120 -25.93 -110.30 21.11
C ASN A 120 -26.26 -109.33 19.96
N LYS A 121 -27.34 -109.60 19.20
CA LYS A 121 -27.82 -108.68 18.15
C LYS A 121 -28.13 -107.30 18.70
N LYS A 122 -28.84 -107.22 19.85
CA LYS A 122 -29.15 -105.94 20.51
C LYS A 122 -27.89 -105.21 20.99
N LEU A 123 -26.88 -105.93 21.46
CA LEU A 123 -25.58 -105.35 21.83
C LEU A 123 -24.83 -104.85 20.60
N GLN A 124 -24.87 -105.58 19.49
CA GLN A 124 -24.25 -105.19 18.23
C GLN A 124 -24.92 -103.96 17.61
N ASP A 125 -26.26 -103.86 17.67
CA ASP A 125 -27.00 -102.69 17.23
C ASP A 125 -26.63 -101.47 18.09
N LYS A 126 -26.61 -101.61 19.42
CA LYS A 126 -26.16 -100.55 20.35
C LYS A 126 -24.71 -100.13 20.09
N LEU A 127 -23.82 -101.08 19.82
CA LEU A 127 -22.43 -100.78 19.48
C LEU A 127 -22.36 -99.96 18.19
N SER A 128 -23.11 -100.37 17.15
CA SER A 128 -23.16 -99.64 15.89
C SER A 128 -23.77 -98.23 16.01
N GLU A 129 -24.70 -98.04 16.95
CA GLU A 129 -25.29 -96.74 17.26
C GLU A 129 -24.29 -95.84 17.99
N LYS A 130 -23.61 -96.34 19.03
CA LYS A 130 -22.53 -95.61 19.72
C LYS A 130 -21.39 -95.26 18.76
N ASP A 131 -21.03 -96.15 17.83
CA ASP A 131 -20.03 -95.87 16.80
C ASP A 131 -20.43 -94.74 15.85
N LYS A 132 -21.72 -94.61 15.54
CA LYS A 132 -22.25 -93.48 14.74
C LYS A 132 -22.20 -92.19 15.56
N GLU A 133 -22.68 -92.22 16.80
CA GLU A 133 -22.61 -91.05 17.72
C GLU A 133 -21.17 -90.57 17.91
N LEU A 134 -20.21 -91.48 18.13
CA LEU A 134 -18.79 -91.15 18.24
C LEU A 134 -18.23 -90.51 16.98
N LYS A 135 -18.61 -91.00 15.79
CA LYS A 135 -18.21 -90.39 14.52
C LYS A 135 -18.79 -88.98 14.37
N THR A 136 -20.04 -88.77 14.75
CA THR A 136 -20.68 -87.45 14.74
C THR A 136 -19.97 -86.49 15.68
N ILE A 137 -19.76 -86.87 16.94
CA ILE A 137 -19.05 -86.02 17.93
C ILE A 137 -17.62 -85.70 17.45
N LYS A 138 -16.92 -86.67 16.85
CA LYS A 138 -15.58 -86.44 16.31
C LYS A 138 -15.59 -85.40 15.18
N LEU A 139 -16.54 -85.50 14.25
CA LEU A 139 -16.69 -84.52 13.17
C LEU A 139 -17.06 -83.13 13.69
N ASP A 140 -17.95 -83.05 14.69
CA ASP A 140 -18.35 -81.78 15.31
C ASP A 140 -17.17 -81.12 16.03
N LEU A 141 -16.32 -81.91 16.71
CA LEU A 141 -15.12 -81.41 17.37
C LEU A 141 -14.08 -80.91 16.36
N GLU A 142 -13.84 -81.66 15.28
CA GLU A 142 -12.94 -81.24 14.19
C GLU A 142 -13.45 -79.96 13.51
N LEU A 143 -14.76 -79.84 13.28
CA LEU A 143 -15.37 -78.62 12.74
C LEU A 143 -15.21 -77.44 13.70
N HIS A 144 -15.42 -77.64 15.00
CA HIS A 144 -15.23 -76.59 16.00
C HIS A 144 -13.76 -76.13 16.04
N GLU A 145 -12.81 -77.07 16.02
CA GLU A 145 -11.37 -76.78 15.96
C GLU A 145 -11.06 -75.91 14.73
N ARG A 146 -11.51 -76.31 13.54
CA ARG A 146 -11.33 -75.53 12.29
C ARG A 146 -11.93 -74.13 12.36
N VAL A 147 -13.10 -73.96 12.98
CA VAL A 147 -13.72 -72.64 13.16
C VAL A 147 -12.88 -71.77 14.09
N THR A 148 -12.37 -72.34 15.19
CA THR A 148 -11.52 -71.59 16.12
C THR A 148 -10.17 -71.23 15.49
N GLU A 149 -9.55 -72.13 14.73
CA GLU A 149 -8.33 -71.87 13.97
C GLU A 149 -8.53 -70.76 12.94
N ALA A 150 -9.64 -70.79 12.18
CA ALA A 150 -9.97 -69.74 11.22
C ALA A 150 -10.17 -68.39 11.90
N SER A 151 -10.88 -68.34 13.04
CA SER A 151 -11.07 -67.10 13.79
C SER A 151 -9.76 -66.54 14.36
N VAL A 152 -8.84 -67.40 14.80
CA VAL A 152 -7.50 -66.98 15.23
C VAL A 152 -6.68 -66.46 14.06
N ALA A 153 -6.72 -67.14 12.91
CA ALA A 153 -6.03 -66.70 11.70
C ALA A 153 -6.55 -65.36 11.17
N GLU A 154 -7.88 -65.14 11.20
CA GLU A 154 -8.51 -63.87 10.84
C GLU A 154 -8.04 -62.73 11.75
N LYS A 155 -8.06 -62.93 13.07
CA LYS A 155 -7.57 -61.93 14.04
C LYS A 155 -6.08 -61.64 13.86
N ALA A 156 -5.29 -62.68 13.56
CA ALA A 156 -3.86 -62.52 13.29
C ALA A 156 -3.62 -61.74 11.98
N ALA A 157 -4.39 -62.00 10.92
CA ALA A 157 -4.31 -61.27 9.67
C ALA A 157 -4.68 -59.79 9.84
N ALA A 158 -5.78 -59.50 10.56
CA ALA A 158 -6.18 -58.13 10.87
C ALA A 158 -5.09 -57.36 11.64
N LEU A 159 -4.48 -58.00 12.65
CA LEU A 159 -3.37 -57.39 13.40
C LEU A 159 -2.16 -57.09 12.50
N VAL A 160 -1.83 -58.00 11.57
CA VAL A 160 -0.72 -57.79 10.62
C VAL A 160 -1.02 -56.63 9.67
N GLU A 161 -2.25 -56.50 9.19
CA GLU A 161 -2.68 -55.37 8.36
C GLU A 161 -2.64 -54.03 9.11
N GLU A 162 -3.05 -54.00 10.38
CA GLU A 162 -2.94 -52.82 11.24
C GLU A 162 -1.48 -52.43 11.49
N ILE A 163 -0.61 -53.41 11.79
CA ILE A 163 0.83 -53.16 11.96
C ILE A 163 1.43 -52.60 10.68
N HIS A 164 1.10 -53.17 9.52
CA HIS A 164 1.59 -52.68 8.24
C HIS A 164 1.10 -51.26 7.99
N SER A 165 -0.19 -50.97 8.18
CA SER A 165 -0.75 -49.64 8.00
C SER A 165 -0.09 -48.60 8.93
N ALA A 166 0.08 -48.93 10.20
CA ALA A 166 0.79 -48.08 11.16
C ALA A 166 2.28 -47.88 10.80
N GLN A 167 2.93 -48.89 10.22
CA GLN A 167 4.30 -48.76 9.71
C GLN A 167 4.38 -47.82 8.52
N TRP A 168 3.45 -47.93 7.57
CA TRP A 168 3.33 -47.03 6.43
C TRP A 168 3.13 -45.58 6.87
N GLU A 169 2.21 -45.34 7.81
CA GLU A 169 1.97 -44.00 8.37
C GLU A 169 3.22 -43.46 9.09
N ARG A 170 3.92 -44.31 9.86
CA ARG A 170 5.18 -43.94 10.52
C ARG A 170 6.26 -43.57 9.49
N ASP A 171 6.41 -44.35 8.42
CA ASP A 171 7.41 -44.10 7.38
C ASP A 171 7.08 -42.84 6.58
N ASP A 172 5.80 -42.60 6.26
CA ASP A 172 5.37 -41.36 5.61
C ASP A 172 5.63 -40.14 6.50
N ALA A 173 5.30 -40.21 7.79
CA ALA A 173 5.58 -39.14 8.75
C ALA A 173 7.08 -38.87 8.90
N ILE A 174 7.91 -39.91 8.91
CA ILE A 174 9.38 -39.77 8.93
C ILE A 174 9.87 -39.09 7.65
N MET A 175 9.38 -39.51 6.48
CA MET A 175 9.74 -38.90 5.20
C MET A 175 9.31 -37.45 5.12
N ALA A 176 8.11 -37.10 5.60
CA ALA A 176 7.63 -35.72 5.68
C ALA A 176 8.53 -34.87 6.59
N ARG A 177 8.91 -35.39 7.77
CA ARG A 177 9.81 -34.69 8.70
C ARG A 177 11.22 -34.51 8.12
N LEU A 178 11.75 -35.50 7.42
CA LEU A 178 13.05 -35.41 6.75
C LEU A 178 13.04 -34.38 5.62
N LYS A 179 11.95 -34.31 4.84
CA LYS A 179 11.77 -33.29 3.80
C LYS A 179 11.75 -31.89 4.41
N LEU A 180 10.92 -31.68 5.44
CA LEU A 180 10.83 -30.39 6.13
C LEU A 180 12.18 -29.96 6.72
N ALA A 181 12.91 -30.88 7.39
CA ALA A 181 14.25 -30.58 7.89
C ALA A 181 15.26 -30.24 6.77
N SER A 182 15.11 -30.86 5.60
CA SER A 182 15.94 -30.55 4.43
C SER A 182 15.60 -29.17 3.86
N GLU A 183 14.31 -28.84 3.74
CA GLU A 183 13.82 -27.53 3.31
C GLU A 183 14.28 -26.42 4.26
N GLU A 184 14.14 -26.61 5.57
CA GLU A 184 14.61 -25.66 6.59
C GLU A 184 16.13 -25.45 6.52
N ARG A 185 16.90 -26.52 6.33
CA ARG A 185 18.36 -26.44 6.16
C ARG A 185 18.71 -25.68 4.88
N ASP A 186 18.04 -25.98 3.78
CA ASP A 186 18.29 -25.33 2.49
C ASP A 186 17.91 -23.85 2.54
N ASP A 187 16.84 -23.48 3.25
CA ASP A 187 16.46 -22.09 3.51
C ASP A 187 17.44 -21.38 4.45
N ALA A 188 17.91 -22.05 5.49
CA ALA A 188 18.99 -21.52 6.34
C ALA A 188 20.27 -21.30 5.53
N TRP A 189 20.61 -22.24 4.63
CA TRP A 189 21.75 -22.13 3.74
C TRP A 189 21.61 -20.95 2.77
N LYS A 190 20.43 -20.75 2.16
CA LYS A 190 20.14 -19.57 1.34
C LYS A 190 20.33 -18.27 2.13
N ARG A 191 19.84 -18.21 3.37
CA ARG A 191 20.02 -17.03 4.25
C ARG A 191 21.50 -16.78 4.55
N ILE A 192 22.26 -17.83 4.89
CA ILE A 192 23.71 -17.73 5.11
C ILE A 192 24.39 -17.24 3.85
N LYS A 193 24.05 -17.76 2.67
CA LYS A 193 24.65 -17.33 1.41
C LYS A 193 24.35 -15.87 1.09
N LEU A 194 23.13 -15.41 1.33
CA LEU A 194 22.76 -14.00 1.18
C LEU A 194 23.54 -13.10 2.14
N LEU A 195 23.70 -13.53 3.40
CA LEU A 195 24.49 -12.81 4.39
C LEU A 195 25.99 -12.83 4.06
N GLU A 196 26.51 -13.92 3.51
CA GLU A 196 27.88 -14.02 3.03
C GLU A 196 28.09 -13.10 1.83
N GLN A 197 27.16 -13.05 0.88
CA GLN A 197 27.20 -12.12 -0.25
C GLN A 197 27.12 -10.66 0.19
N SER A 198 26.27 -10.34 1.19
CA SER A 198 26.19 -8.98 1.73
C SER A 198 27.44 -8.63 2.54
N SER A 199 28.00 -9.57 3.30
CA SER A 199 29.27 -9.41 4.03
C SER A 199 30.43 -9.25 3.05
N GLU A 200 30.52 -10.06 2.00
CA GLU A 200 31.51 -9.94 0.95
C GLU A 200 31.36 -8.60 0.22
N MET A 201 30.14 -8.13 -0.03
CA MET A 201 29.90 -6.79 -0.57
C MET A 201 30.40 -5.70 0.39
N LEU A 202 30.24 -5.86 1.70
CA LEU A 202 30.67 -4.91 2.72
C LEU A 202 32.20 -4.94 2.97
N GLU A 203 32.84 -6.10 3.02
CA GLU A 203 34.31 -6.25 3.11
C GLU A 203 35.00 -5.65 1.87
N ASN A 204 34.31 -5.69 0.73
CA ASN A 204 34.73 -5.09 -0.51
C ASN A 204 34.57 -3.56 -0.57
N ILE A 205 33.91 -2.95 0.42
CA ILE A 205 33.86 -1.50 0.57
C ILE A 205 34.93 -1.14 1.60
N ASN A 206 36.17 -0.94 1.15
CA ASN A 206 37.05 -0.04 1.88
C ASN A 206 36.48 1.38 1.65
N PRO A 207 35.80 2.00 2.63
CA PRO A 207 35.11 3.27 2.41
C PRO A 207 36.12 4.38 2.05
N GLU A 208 37.34 4.30 2.58
CA GLU A 208 38.39 5.29 2.34
C GLU A 208 38.95 5.24 0.90
N GLU A 209 38.89 4.08 0.23
CA GLU A 209 39.42 3.90 -1.13
C GLU A 209 38.35 4.00 -2.24
N ASN A 210 37.06 3.79 -1.92
CA ASN A 210 35.97 3.95 -2.89
C ASN A 210 35.58 5.42 -3.10
N ASP A 211 35.71 6.26 -2.08
CA ASP A 211 35.39 7.70 -2.15
C ASP A 211 36.52 8.52 -2.79
N MET A 212 37.72 7.93 -2.93
CA MET A 212 38.80 8.57 -3.66
C MET A 212 38.49 8.71 -5.15
N THR A 213 38.77 9.88 -5.69
CA THR A 213 38.69 10.11 -7.13
C THR A 213 39.74 9.26 -7.86
N LEU A 214 39.47 8.88 -9.11
CA LEU A 214 40.47 8.15 -9.91
C LEU A 214 41.79 8.94 -9.99
N GLN A 215 41.71 10.26 -10.00
CA GLN A 215 42.86 11.15 -9.98
C GLN A 215 43.68 11.04 -8.69
N GLU A 216 43.03 10.95 -7.53
CA GLU A 216 43.70 10.73 -6.24
C GLU A 216 44.39 9.35 -6.17
N LEU A 217 43.74 8.30 -6.66
CA LEU A 217 44.33 6.96 -6.72
C LEU A 217 45.56 6.93 -7.64
N LEU A 218 45.49 7.59 -8.80
CA LEU A 218 46.62 7.71 -9.72
C LEU A 218 47.76 8.55 -9.13
N ASN A 219 47.43 9.66 -8.47
CA ASN A 219 48.43 10.47 -7.76
C ASN A 219 49.12 9.69 -6.63
N ARG A 220 48.37 8.85 -5.91
CA ARG A 220 48.90 8.00 -4.84
C ARG A 220 49.80 6.87 -5.37
N ILE A 221 49.52 6.35 -6.57
CA ILE A 221 50.44 5.45 -7.28
C ILE A 221 51.72 6.20 -7.71
N ASN A 222 51.56 7.40 -8.27
CA ASN A 222 52.69 8.20 -8.76
C ASN A 222 53.63 8.65 -7.63
N ASN A 223 53.08 8.87 -6.43
CA ASN A 223 53.82 9.31 -5.24
C ASN A 223 54.13 8.16 -4.26
N ALA A 224 53.98 6.89 -4.65
CA ALA A 224 54.21 5.76 -3.77
C ALA A 224 55.71 5.41 -3.64
N ASP A 225 56.23 5.47 -2.41
CA ASP A 225 57.65 5.20 -2.10
C ASP A 225 58.02 3.70 -2.12
N SER A 226 57.06 2.81 -2.40
CA SER A 226 57.27 1.37 -2.40
C SER A 226 56.39 0.66 -3.44
N GLY A 227 56.94 -0.37 -4.08
CA GLY A 227 56.18 -1.25 -4.98
C GLY A 227 55.01 -1.98 -4.30
N LEU A 228 55.04 -2.12 -2.97
CA LEU A 228 53.91 -2.66 -2.22
C LEU A 228 52.75 -1.66 -2.13
N ALA A 229 53.04 -0.36 -1.97
CA ALA A 229 52.02 0.70 -1.98
C ALA A 229 51.40 0.87 -3.38
N ILE A 230 52.22 0.84 -4.43
CA ILE A 230 51.75 0.82 -5.82
C ILE A 230 50.80 -0.35 -6.06
N ARG A 231 51.14 -1.56 -5.59
CA ARG A 231 50.30 -2.76 -5.78
C ARG A 231 48.97 -2.66 -5.06
N ARG A 232 48.94 -2.11 -3.85
CA ARG A 232 47.70 -1.92 -3.09
C ARG A 232 46.76 -0.94 -3.79
N THR A 233 47.24 0.27 -4.10
CA THR A 233 46.42 1.28 -4.79
C THR A 233 46.06 0.86 -6.23
N GLY A 234 46.96 0.15 -6.92
CA GLY A 234 46.67 -0.45 -8.23
C GLY A 234 45.60 -1.54 -8.16
N GLY A 235 45.60 -2.36 -7.10
CA GLY A 235 44.55 -3.35 -6.84
C GLY A 235 43.16 -2.73 -6.74
N VAL A 236 43.03 -1.63 -6.01
CA VAL A 236 41.78 -0.86 -5.87
C VAL A 236 41.25 -0.39 -7.23
N ILE A 237 42.12 0.15 -8.09
CA ILE A 237 41.72 0.62 -9.43
C ILE A 237 41.24 -0.56 -10.27
N VAL A 238 41.97 -1.68 -10.27
CA VAL A 238 41.60 -2.90 -11.01
C VAL A 238 40.26 -3.46 -10.52
N ASP A 239 40.05 -3.53 -9.21
CA ASP A 239 38.81 -3.98 -8.61
C ASP A 239 37.64 -3.06 -8.99
N ARG A 240 37.84 -1.74 -9.00
CA ARG A 240 36.83 -0.75 -9.44
C ARG A 240 36.46 -0.93 -10.91
N ILE A 241 37.44 -1.19 -11.78
CA ILE A 241 37.21 -1.48 -13.20
C ILE A 241 36.41 -2.78 -13.35
N TYR A 242 36.84 -3.84 -12.68
CA TYR A 242 36.19 -5.14 -12.76
C TYR A 242 34.73 -5.07 -12.29
N ARG A 243 34.47 -4.46 -11.12
CA ARG A 243 33.10 -4.26 -10.62
C ARG A 243 32.25 -3.42 -11.56
N THR A 244 32.82 -2.40 -12.19
CA THR A 244 32.09 -1.57 -13.16
C THR A 244 31.73 -2.36 -14.41
N GLN A 245 32.64 -3.20 -14.92
CA GLN A 245 32.36 -4.10 -16.04
C GLN A 245 31.29 -5.14 -15.67
N GLU A 246 31.37 -5.72 -14.47
CA GLU A 246 30.42 -6.74 -14.03
C GLU A 246 29.01 -6.15 -13.81
N ARG A 247 28.91 -4.95 -13.24
CA ARG A 247 27.64 -4.21 -13.18
C ARG A 247 27.06 -3.95 -14.57
N LYS A 248 27.89 -3.56 -15.55
CA LYS A 248 27.42 -3.37 -16.93
C LYS A 248 26.86 -4.66 -17.51
N LYS A 249 27.55 -5.79 -17.37
CA LYS A 249 27.04 -7.10 -17.83
C LYS A 249 25.72 -7.47 -17.16
N LYS A 250 25.60 -7.24 -15.85
CA LYS A 250 24.39 -7.51 -15.08
C LYS A 250 23.21 -6.68 -15.57
N ILE A 251 23.42 -5.37 -15.77
CA ILE A 251 22.41 -4.46 -16.32
C ILE A 251 21.98 -4.94 -17.71
N THR A 252 22.92 -5.24 -18.61
CA THR A 252 22.59 -5.74 -19.95
C THR A 252 21.80 -7.06 -19.91
N ALA A 253 22.15 -7.98 -18.99
CA ALA A 253 21.40 -9.22 -18.84
C ALA A 253 19.97 -8.99 -18.31
N GLU A 254 19.81 -8.09 -17.34
CA GLU A 254 18.50 -7.69 -16.81
C GLU A 254 17.64 -6.99 -17.88
N GLU A 255 18.23 -6.10 -18.67
CA GLU A 255 17.58 -5.45 -19.82
C GLU A 255 17.15 -6.48 -20.88
N MET A 256 18.03 -7.42 -21.25
CA MET A 256 17.68 -8.49 -22.19
C MET A 256 16.54 -9.36 -21.66
N ASN A 257 16.55 -9.71 -20.38
CA ASN A 257 15.48 -10.49 -19.76
C ASN A 257 14.15 -9.72 -19.72
N ALA A 258 14.18 -8.41 -19.43
CA ALA A 258 13.00 -7.56 -19.46
C ALA A 258 12.38 -7.50 -20.87
N VAL A 259 13.20 -7.31 -21.90
CA VAL A 259 12.76 -7.31 -23.31
C VAL A 259 12.16 -8.65 -23.71
N ILE A 260 12.75 -9.77 -23.27
CA ILE A 260 12.19 -11.12 -23.50
C ILE A 260 10.83 -11.25 -22.80
N GLY A 261 10.72 -10.80 -21.55
CA GLY A 261 9.46 -10.82 -20.79
C GLY A 261 8.36 -10.00 -21.45
N GLU A 262 8.67 -8.79 -21.94
CA GLU A 262 7.74 -7.94 -22.69
C GLU A 262 7.28 -8.59 -23.99
N ARG A 263 8.22 -9.16 -24.76
CA ARG A 263 7.90 -9.92 -25.98
C ARG A 263 6.96 -11.08 -25.68
N ASP A 264 7.24 -11.87 -24.65
CA ASP A 264 6.44 -13.04 -24.31
C ASP A 264 5.05 -12.65 -23.77
N ALA A 265 4.97 -11.56 -23.01
CA ALA A 265 3.70 -10.98 -22.58
C ALA A 265 2.87 -10.48 -23.78
N ALA A 266 3.50 -9.80 -24.73
CA ALA A 266 2.86 -9.36 -25.97
C ALA A 266 2.38 -10.57 -26.81
N LEU A 267 3.20 -11.61 -26.96
CA LEU A 267 2.80 -12.85 -27.64
C LEU A 267 1.62 -13.54 -26.94
N ALA A 268 1.59 -13.54 -25.60
CA ALA A 268 0.47 -14.08 -24.84
C ALA A 268 -0.81 -13.25 -25.01
N GLN A 269 -0.69 -11.92 -25.14
CA GLN A 269 -1.82 -11.05 -25.47
C GLN A 269 -2.32 -11.30 -26.90
N CYS A 270 -1.42 -11.41 -27.89
CA CYS A 270 -1.78 -11.75 -29.27
C CYS A 270 -2.54 -13.08 -29.33
N LYS A 271 -2.03 -14.13 -28.68
CA LYS A 271 -2.71 -15.44 -28.62
C LYS A 271 -4.10 -15.36 -27.97
N ARG A 272 -4.26 -14.56 -26.90
CA ARG A 272 -5.57 -14.35 -26.27
C ARG A 272 -6.54 -13.62 -27.20
N LEU A 273 -6.10 -12.55 -27.83
CA LEU A 273 -6.91 -11.80 -28.79
C LEU A 273 -7.30 -12.66 -30.00
N GLU A 274 -6.41 -13.52 -30.47
CA GLU A 274 -6.72 -14.51 -31.53
C GLU A 274 -7.81 -15.49 -31.08
N GLN A 275 -7.74 -16.01 -29.85
CA GLN A 275 -8.77 -16.89 -29.28
C GLN A 275 -10.11 -16.17 -29.09
N GLU A 276 -10.09 -14.94 -28.58
CA GLU A 276 -11.30 -14.10 -28.44
C GLU A 276 -11.92 -13.80 -29.81
N LEU A 277 -11.11 -13.52 -30.83
CA LEU A 277 -11.58 -13.31 -32.19
C LEU A 277 -12.23 -14.59 -32.75
N HIS A 278 -11.60 -15.76 -32.54
CA HIS A 278 -12.20 -17.04 -32.89
C HIS A 278 -13.53 -17.27 -32.18
N HIS A 279 -13.58 -17.03 -30.87
CA HIS A 279 -14.80 -17.16 -30.07
C HIS A 279 -15.91 -16.22 -30.55
N MET A 280 -15.58 -14.95 -30.81
CA MET A 280 -16.53 -13.96 -31.34
C MET A 280 -17.01 -14.35 -32.75
N LYS A 281 -16.15 -14.91 -33.60
CA LYS A 281 -16.56 -15.44 -34.92
C LYS A 281 -17.51 -16.62 -34.78
N GLU A 282 -17.25 -17.56 -33.87
CA GLU A 282 -18.15 -18.67 -33.57
C GLU A 282 -19.48 -18.21 -32.98
N GLN A 283 -19.44 -17.23 -32.07
CA GLN A 283 -20.63 -16.60 -31.48
C GLN A 283 -21.45 -15.87 -32.55
N ASN A 284 -20.81 -15.12 -33.45
CA ASN A 284 -21.49 -14.44 -34.57
C ASN A 284 -22.06 -15.42 -35.59
N GLN A 285 -21.37 -16.53 -35.86
CA GLN A 285 -21.87 -17.58 -36.75
C GLN A 285 -23.07 -18.32 -36.13
N THR A 286 -23.07 -18.52 -34.81
CA THR A 286 -24.17 -19.16 -34.07
C THR A 286 -25.35 -18.21 -33.82
N SER A 287 -25.11 -16.90 -33.69
CA SER A 287 -26.15 -15.87 -33.56
C SER A 287 -26.77 -15.49 -34.92
N ALA A 288 -26.02 -15.53 -36.03
CA ALA A 288 -26.55 -15.40 -37.39
C ALA A 288 -27.55 -16.51 -37.75
N ASN A 289 -27.43 -17.68 -37.13
CA ASN A 289 -28.37 -18.80 -37.27
C ASN A 289 -29.57 -18.71 -36.31
N ASN A 290 -29.65 -17.70 -35.45
CA ASN A 290 -30.72 -17.50 -34.48
C ASN A 290 -31.37 -16.11 -34.63
N THR A 291 -32.48 -16.05 -35.37
CA THR A 291 -33.25 -14.81 -35.68
C THR A 291 -33.69 -14.01 -34.44
N ARG A 292 -33.67 -14.59 -33.24
CA ARG A 292 -34.01 -13.92 -31.96
C ARG A 292 -32.90 -13.03 -31.39
N HIS A 293 -31.63 -13.21 -31.76
CA HIS A 293 -30.52 -12.45 -31.15
C HIS A 293 -30.36 -11.05 -31.78
N LEU A 294 -30.58 -10.93 -33.09
CA LEU A 294 -30.49 -9.66 -33.84
C LEU A 294 -31.42 -8.58 -33.28
N THR A 295 -32.59 -8.95 -32.74
CA THR A 295 -33.56 -7.99 -32.17
C THR A 295 -33.19 -7.53 -30.76
N ALA A 296 -32.51 -8.36 -29.95
CA ALA A 296 -32.08 -7.98 -28.61
C ALA A 296 -30.86 -7.04 -28.65
N GLU A 297 -29.88 -7.35 -29.51
CA GLU A 297 -28.68 -6.52 -29.71
C GLU A 297 -29.03 -5.16 -30.30
N ASN A 298 -29.96 -5.11 -31.27
CA ASN A 298 -30.49 -3.86 -31.83
C ASN A 298 -31.19 -2.98 -30.78
N ASN A 299 -31.90 -3.58 -29.82
CA ASN A 299 -32.54 -2.84 -28.74
C ASN A 299 -31.53 -2.28 -27.74
N GLN A 300 -30.47 -3.03 -27.43
CA GLN A 300 -29.40 -2.57 -26.55
C GLN A 300 -28.55 -1.47 -27.22
N GLU A 301 -28.28 -1.58 -28.51
CA GLU A 301 -27.61 -0.54 -29.30
C GLU A 301 -28.44 0.75 -29.35
N ARG A 302 -29.78 0.64 -29.52
CA ARG A 302 -30.69 1.79 -29.47
C ARG A 302 -30.65 2.48 -28.10
N ALA A 303 -30.69 1.71 -27.01
CA ALA A 303 -30.63 2.26 -25.65
C ALA A 303 -29.30 2.99 -25.37
N LEU A 304 -28.17 2.46 -25.86
CA LEU A 304 -26.87 3.13 -25.74
C LEU A 304 -26.80 4.42 -26.56
N LYS A 305 -27.37 4.44 -27.77
CA LYS A 305 -27.46 5.65 -28.60
C LYS A 305 -28.32 6.73 -27.95
N GLU A 306 -29.48 6.36 -27.38
CA GLU A 306 -30.34 7.30 -26.64
C GLU A 306 -29.61 7.88 -25.43
N LYS A 307 -28.87 7.05 -24.68
CA LYS A 307 -28.07 7.52 -23.54
C LYS A 307 -26.95 8.48 -23.95
N LEU A 308 -26.25 8.19 -25.05
CA LEU A 308 -25.19 9.05 -25.58
C LEU A 308 -25.76 10.40 -26.01
N LEU A 309 -26.88 10.41 -26.73
CA LEU A 309 -27.56 11.64 -27.14
C LEU A 309 -28.03 12.46 -25.94
N ALA A 310 -28.59 11.84 -24.90
CA ALA A 310 -28.97 12.53 -23.67
C ALA A 310 -27.76 13.17 -22.98
N MET A 311 -26.65 12.43 -22.83
CA MET A 311 -25.42 12.99 -22.26
C MET A 311 -24.85 14.14 -23.09
N GLN A 312 -24.94 14.05 -24.42
CA GLN A 312 -24.48 15.12 -25.29
C GLN A 312 -25.35 16.38 -25.15
N GLN A 313 -26.67 16.22 -25.07
CA GLN A 313 -27.60 17.32 -24.83
C GLN A 313 -27.38 17.96 -23.44
N GLU A 314 -27.13 17.16 -22.40
CA GLU A 314 -26.77 17.66 -21.06
C GLU A 314 -25.46 18.46 -21.09
N ARG A 315 -24.45 17.99 -21.84
CA ARG A 315 -23.19 18.71 -22.02
C ARG A 315 -23.39 20.04 -22.75
N GLU A 316 -24.22 20.05 -23.79
CA GLU A 316 -24.51 21.26 -24.58
C GLU A 316 -25.27 22.30 -23.72
N THR A 317 -26.28 21.88 -22.96
CA THR A 317 -26.99 22.80 -22.05
C THR A 317 -26.10 23.34 -20.92
N ALA A 318 -25.20 22.52 -20.37
CA ALA A 318 -24.22 22.99 -19.40
C ALA A 318 -23.23 24.00 -20.03
N ALA A 319 -22.78 23.77 -21.26
CA ALA A 319 -21.89 24.70 -21.96
C ALA A 319 -22.56 26.06 -22.22
N GLU A 320 -23.84 26.07 -22.62
CA GLU A 320 -24.63 27.31 -22.77
C GLU A 320 -24.76 28.06 -21.43
N GLN A 321 -24.97 27.35 -20.32
CA GLN A 321 -25.01 27.97 -18.98
C GLN A 321 -23.68 28.62 -18.61
N TYR A 322 -22.55 27.99 -18.91
CA TYR A 322 -21.23 28.58 -18.67
C TYR A 322 -20.98 29.83 -19.51
N GLN A 323 -21.40 29.84 -20.78
CA GLN A 323 -21.30 31.03 -21.63
C GLN A 323 -22.11 32.20 -21.07
N ASN A 324 -23.36 31.96 -20.66
CA ASN A 324 -24.19 33.00 -20.03
C ASN A 324 -23.55 33.56 -18.76
N LEU A 325 -23.00 32.70 -17.90
CA LEU A 325 -22.33 33.12 -16.67
C LEU A 325 -21.05 33.92 -16.96
N GLU A 326 -20.32 33.56 -18.02
CA GLU A 326 -19.15 34.32 -18.47
C GLU A 326 -19.53 35.72 -18.95
N GLU A 327 -20.61 35.85 -19.73
CA GLU A 327 -21.14 37.15 -20.17
C GLU A 327 -21.60 38.03 -18.99
N GLU A 328 -22.24 37.43 -17.98
CA GLU A 328 -22.62 38.13 -16.74
C GLU A 328 -21.37 38.64 -15.98
N LEU A 329 -20.34 37.80 -15.85
CA LEU A 329 -19.07 38.19 -15.22
C LEU A 329 -18.37 39.32 -15.96
N GLN A 330 -18.35 39.27 -17.30
CA GLN A 330 -17.80 40.34 -18.12
C GLN A 330 -18.59 41.64 -17.94
N THR A 331 -19.92 41.56 -17.92
CA THR A 331 -20.81 42.71 -17.68
C THR A 331 -20.56 43.33 -16.32
N LEU A 332 -20.46 42.50 -15.26
CA LEU A 332 -20.14 42.96 -13.91
C LEU A 332 -18.76 43.62 -13.84
N ARG A 333 -17.76 43.09 -14.55
CA ARG A 333 -16.41 43.68 -14.62
C ARG A 333 -16.43 45.07 -15.26
N ILE A 334 -17.18 45.23 -16.36
CA ILE A 334 -17.37 46.54 -17.01
C ILE A 334 -18.07 47.51 -16.05
N TYR A 335 -19.14 47.07 -15.40
CA TYR A 335 -19.89 47.90 -14.45
C TYR A 335 -19.00 48.36 -13.27
N TYR A 336 -18.21 47.45 -12.70
CA TYR A 336 -17.28 47.77 -11.61
C TYR A 336 -16.21 48.78 -12.05
N SER A 337 -15.59 48.58 -13.23
CA SER A 337 -14.60 49.48 -13.79
C SER A 337 -15.17 50.89 -14.04
N LEU A 338 -16.39 50.96 -14.58
CA LEU A 338 -17.10 52.21 -14.80
C LEU A 338 -17.40 52.92 -13.47
N HIS A 339 -17.92 52.19 -12.48
CA HIS A 339 -18.20 52.73 -11.15
C HIS A 339 -16.93 53.28 -10.49
N GLN A 340 -15.81 52.57 -10.59
CA GLN A 340 -14.51 53.03 -10.10
C GLN A 340 -14.07 54.33 -10.77
N SER A 341 -14.22 54.43 -12.09
CA SER A 341 -13.87 55.63 -12.88
C SER A 341 -14.75 56.82 -12.52
N LEU A 342 -16.07 56.62 -12.41
CA LEU A 342 -17.01 57.67 -12.00
C LEU A 342 -16.77 58.13 -10.56
N SER A 343 -16.42 57.22 -9.64
CA SER A 343 -16.05 57.58 -8.27
C SER A 343 -14.78 58.43 -8.23
N GLN A 344 -13.78 58.14 -9.08
CA GLN A 344 -12.60 58.99 -9.23
C GLN A 344 -12.96 60.38 -9.78
N GLU A 345 -13.89 60.46 -10.73
CA GLU A 345 -14.38 61.73 -11.28
C GLU A 345 -15.04 62.60 -10.19
N VAL A 346 -15.86 62.01 -9.32
CA VAL A 346 -16.48 62.73 -8.20
C VAL A 346 -15.42 63.35 -7.28
N ASN A 347 -14.39 62.58 -6.92
CA ASN A 347 -13.29 63.09 -6.10
C ASN A 347 -12.51 64.22 -6.81
N LEU A 348 -12.21 64.08 -8.10
CA LEU A 348 -11.56 65.14 -8.89
C LEU A 348 -12.42 66.40 -8.98
N LYS A 349 -13.74 66.25 -9.10
CA LYS A 349 -14.69 67.37 -9.10
C LYS A 349 -14.71 68.10 -7.76
N ASP A 350 -14.67 67.38 -6.65
CA ASP A 350 -14.59 67.99 -5.31
C ASP A 350 -13.27 68.74 -5.11
N GLN A 351 -12.15 68.17 -5.58
CA GLN A 351 -10.86 68.86 -5.58
C GLN A 351 -10.91 70.13 -6.43
N PHE A 352 -11.47 70.07 -7.64
CA PHE A 352 -11.63 71.24 -8.51
C PHE A 352 -12.51 72.32 -7.86
N ASN A 353 -13.65 71.94 -7.27
CA ASN A 353 -14.53 72.86 -6.57
C ASN A 353 -13.82 73.51 -5.37
N SER A 354 -13.02 72.77 -4.62
CA SER A 354 -12.24 73.32 -3.49
C SER A 354 -11.20 74.35 -3.96
N ALA A 355 -10.53 74.09 -5.09
CA ALA A 355 -9.59 75.02 -5.70
C ALA A 355 -10.33 76.28 -6.21
N LEU A 356 -11.47 76.10 -6.85
CA LEU A 356 -12.29 77.20 -7.36
C LEU A 356 -12.79 78.12 -6.22
N LEU A 357 -13.30 77.54 -5.13
CA LEU A 357 -13.72 78.29 -3.93
C LEU A 357 -12.55 79.07 -3.31
N THR A 358 -11.34 78.50 -3.34
CA THR A 358 -10.13 79.16 -2.86
C THR A 358 -9.80 80.39 -3.72
N TYR A 359 -9.85 80.25 -5.05
CA TYR A 359 -9.63 81.37 -5.97
C TYR A 359 -10.72 82.44 -5.85
N GLU A 360 -11.99 82.03 -5.75
CA GLU A 360 -13.11 82.96 -5.59
C GLU A 360 -12.96 83.77 -4.30
N LYS A 361 -12.59 83.13 -3.19
CA LYS A 361 -12.29 83.81 -1.91
C LYS A 361 -11.12 84.77 -2.04
N ALA A 362 -10.03 84.37 -2.72
CA ALA A 362 -8.90 85.25 -2.96
C ALA A 362 -9.27 86.46 -3.83
N LEU A 363 -10.14 86.27 -4.83
CA LEU A 363 -10.64 87.33 -5.71
C LEU A 363 -11.53 88.30 -4.94
N LYS A 364 -12.49 87.80 -4.14
CA LYS A 364 -13.35 88.62 -3.27
C LYS A 364 -12.53 89.45 -2.28
N ASN A 365 -11.55 88.84 -1.61
CA ASN A 365 -10.64 89.56 -0.73
C ASN A 365 -9.88 90.68 -1.48
N ARG A 366 -9.42 90.42 -2.72
CA ARG A 366 -8.77 91.45 -3.55
C ARG A 366 -9.74 92.56 -3.93
N GLU A 367 -10.98 92.22 -4.28
CA GLU A 367 -12.03 93.19 -4.62
C GLU A 367 -12.42 94.07 -3.43
N GLU A 368 -12.49 93.50 -2.22
CA GLU A 368 -12.66 94.24 -0.97
C GLU A 368 -11.49 95.22 -0.73
N VAL A 369 -10.25 94.78 -0.93
CA VAL A 369 -9.06 95.65 -0.83
C VAL A 369 -9.08 96.77 -1.88
N VAL A 370 -9.50 96.48 -3.12
CA VAL A 370 -9.62 97.51 -4.16
C VAL A 370 -10.74 98.50 -3.82
N SER A 371 -11.88 98.03 -3.33
CA SER A 371 -13.01 98.87 -2.94
C SER A 371 -12.65 99.82 -1.79
N THR A 372 -11.93 99.32 -0.79
CA THR A 372 -11.43 100.15 0.32
C THR A 372 -10.41 101.18 -0.15
N LEU A 373 -9.49 100.83 -1.08
CA LEU A 373 -8.57 101.78 -1.68
C LEU A 373 -9.26 102.86 -2.51
N LEU A 374 -10.31 102.51 -3.27
CA LEU A 374 -11.08 103.49 -4.04
C LEU A 374 -11.78 104.50 -3.12
N LEU A 375 -12.43 104.04 -2.06
CA LEU A 375 -13.07 104.91 -1.05
C LEU A 375 -12.06 105.85 -0.39
N GLN A 376 -10.89 105.33 0.01
CA GLN A 376 -9.81 106.16 0.56
C GLN A 376 -9.32 107.22 -0.42
N ASN A 377 -9.21 106.88 -1.71
CA ASN A 377 -8.79 107.82 -2.74
C ASN A 377 -9.85 108.90 -2.99
N GLU A 378 -11.13 108.55 -2.97
CA GLU A 378 -12.25 109.50 -3.08
C GLU A 378 -12.30 110.45 -1.87
N GLU A 379 -12.05 109.94 -0.66
CA GLU A 379 -11.93 110.75 0.55
C GLU A 379 -10.76 111.72 0.46
N LEU A 380 -9.57 111.25 0.04
CA LEU A 380 -8.40 112.10 -0.18
C LEU A 380 -8.64 113.16 -1.25
N ALA A 381 -9.32 112.83 -2.35
CA ALA A 381 -9.69 113.78 -3.38
C ALA A 381 -10.64 114.86 -2.84
N SER A 382 -11.61 114.49 -2.00
CA SER A 382 -12.53 115.41 -1.34
C SER A 382 -11.79 116.35 -0.38
N GLN A 383 -10.86 115.81 0.44
CA GLN A 383 -9.99 116.61 1.31
C GLN A 383 -9.14 117.60 0.49
N LEU A 384 -8.58 117.15 -0.64
CA LEU A 384 -7.81 118.02 -1.53
C LEU A 384 -8.68 119.14 -2.12
N GLN A 385 -9.90 118.83 -2.57
CA GLN A 385 -10.82 119.85 -3.07
C GLN A 385 -11.21 120.87 -2.00
N GLN A 386 -11.46 120.41 -0.77
CA GLN A 386 -11.74 121.29 0.38
C GLN A 386 -10.56 122.23 0.66
N THR A 387 -9.34 121.70 0.77
CA THR A 387 -8.13 122.50 1.03
C THR A 387 -7.85 123.52 -0.09
N VAL A 388 -8.12 123.17 -1.35
CA VAL A 388 -8.05 124.13 -2.47
C VAL A 388 -9.09 125.24 -2.33
N GLY A 389 -10.33 124.91 -1.93
CA GLY A 389 -11.38 125.89 -1.65
C GLY A 389 -11.04 126.83 -0.50
N GLU A 390 -10.51 126.29 0.61
CA GLU A 390 -10.03 127.07 1.76
C GLU A 390 -8.88 128.00 1.37
N ARG A 391 -7.92 127.51 0.57
CA ARG A 391 -6.84 128.33 0.01
C ARG A 391 -7.37 129.47 -0.84
N ALA A 392 -8.33 129.23 -1.73
CA ALA A 392 -8.93 130.27 -2.57
C ALA A 392 -9.67 131.34 -1.75
N ASN A 393 -10.35 130.95 -0.66
CA ASN A 393 -11.01 131.88 0.25
C ASN A 393 -9.98 132.73 1.04
N MET A 394 -8.91 132.10 1.52
CA MET A 394 -7.79 132.80 2.17
C MET A 394 -7.13 133.81 1.22
N GLU A 395 -6.91 133.45 -0.04
CA GLU A 395 -6.39 134.33 -1.09
C GLU A 395 -7.31 135.54 -1.32
N LEU A 396 -8.63 135.32 -1.38
CA LEU A 396 -9.61 136.40 -1.54
C LEU A 396 -9.59 137.37 -0.35
N LYS A 397 -9.55 136.85 0.89
CA LYS A 397 -9.40 137.68 2.10
C LYS A 397 -8.10 138.47 2.09
N PHE A 398 -7.01 137.86 1.64
CA PHE A 398 -5.72 138.53 1.50
C PHE A 398 -5.79 139.69 0.49
N GLN A 399 -6.42 139.48 -0.67
CA GLN A 399 -6.66 140.55 -1.65
C GLN A 399 -7.52 141.69 -1.10
N GLN A 400 -8.60 141.38 -0.38
CA GLN A 400 -9.44 142.39 0.26
C GLN A 400 -8.66 143.21 1.30
N ALA A 401 -7.87 142.56 2.15
CA ALA A 401 -7.01 143.24 3.11
C ALA A 401 -5.96 144.13 2.42
N LEU A 402 -5.44 143.69 1.28
CA LEU A 402 -4.48 144.45 0.48
C LEU A 402 -5.12 145.72 -0.11
N VAL A 403 -6.34 145.62 -0.66
CA VAL A 403 -7.10 146.79 -1.14
C VAL A 403 -7.44 147.74 0.01
N ALA A 404 -7.95 147.23 1.13
CA ALA A 404 -8.25 148.04 2.31
C ALA A 404 -7.00 148.76 2.86
N SER A 405 -5.84 148.09 2.84
CA SER A 405 -4.54 148.68 3.18
C SER A 405 -4.16 149.80 2.21
N GLN A 406 -4.34 149.60 0.90
CA GLN A 406 -4.09 150.63 -0.11
C GLN A 406 -5.00 151.85 0.06
N GLU A 407 -6.30 151.65 0.29
CA GLU A 407 -7.26 152.74 0.57
C GLU A 407 -6.91 153.51 1.85
N ALA A 408 -6.53 152.79 2.91
CA ALA A 408 -6.07 153.41 4.15
C ALA A 408 -4.79 154.23 3.90
N ASN A 409 -3.86 153.71 3.10
CA ASN A 409 -2.64 154.41 2.72
C ASN A 409 -2.95 155.67 1.88
N GLU A 410 -3.91 155.60 0.96
CA GLU A 410 -4.39 156.78 0.21
C GLU A 410 -5.04 157.83 1.12
N LYS A 411 -5.85 157.41 2.10
CA LYS A 411 -6.43 158.31 3.11
C LYS A 411 -5.33 158.97 3.95
N ILE A 412 -4.32 158.20 4.36
CA ILE A 412 -3.12 158.72 5.05
C ILE A 412 -2.45 159.76 4.16
N GLN A 413 -2.18 159.47 2.89
CA GLN A 413 -1.58 160.44 1.96
C GLN A 413 -2.43 161.71 1.80
N LYS A 414 -3.75 161.59 1.70
CA LYS A 414 -4.68 162.74 1.64
C LYS A 414 -4.62 163.56 2.92
N LEU A 415 -4.66 162.91 4.09
CA LEU A 415 -4.50 163.57 5.39
C LEU A 415 -3.14 164.24 5.49
N GLN A 416 -2.07 163.61 4.99
CA GLN A 416 -0.73 164.15 4.97
C GLN A 416 -0.66 165.41 4.11
N ARG A 417 -1.27 165.40 2.91
CA ARG A 417 -1.45 166.60 2.07
C ARG A 417 -2.28 167.68 2.76
N LEU A 418 -3.35 167.32 3.47
CA LEU A 418 -4.21 168.28 4.17
C LEU A 418 -3.48 168.90 5.36
N VAL A 419 -2.72 168.10 6.11
CA VAL A 419 -1.80 168.54 7.16
C VAL A 419 -0.76 169.48 6.57
N ASP A 420 -0.19 169.19 5.39
CA ASP A 420 0.75 170.08 4.71
C ASP A 420 0.09 171.40 4.24
N VAL A 421 -1.15 171.35 3.75
CA VAL A 421 -1.94 172.55 3.38
C VAL A 421 -2.29 173.38 4.60
N LEU A 422 -2.68 172.76 5.72
CA LEU A 422 -2.93 173.45 6.98
C LEU A 422 -1.65 174.06 7.54
N ARG A 423 -0.51 173.34 7.49
CA ARG A 423 0.80 173.91 7.79
C ARG A 423 1.10 175.14 6.92
N LYS A 424 0.79 175.11 5.61
CA LYS A 424 0.93 176.26 4.70
C LYS A 424 -0.05 177.41 4.99
N LYS A 425 -1.31 177.15 5.32
CA LYS A 425 -2.33 178.19 5.59
C LYS A 425 -2.15 178.86 6.97
N VAL A 426 -1.75 178.10 7.98
CA VAL A 426 -1.35 178.68 9.28
C VAL A 426 -0.02 179.44 9.13
N GLY A 427 0.87 178.99 8.24
CA GLY A 427 2.13 179.67 7.94
C GLY A 427 2.05 180.92 7.05
N ALA A 428 0.91 181.25 6.44
CA ALA A 428 0.78 182.35 5.46
C ALA A 428 -0.36 183.34 5.76
N GLY A 429 -0.71 183.50 7.03
CA GLY A 429 -1.60 184.57 7.51
C GLY A 429 -0.83 185.87 7.75
N THR A 430 -0.96 186.82 6.81
CA THR A 430 -0.87 188.26 7.12
C THR A 430 -1.98 188.58 8.12
N ILE A 431 -1.63 188.68 9.40
CA ILE A 431 -2.44 189.34 10.41
C ILE A 431 -2.39 190.84 10.10
N ARG A 432 -3.47 191.36 9.49
CA ARG A 432 -3.91 192.76 9.65
C ARG A 432 -5.25 192.72 10.37
N THR A 433 -5.32 193.46 11.47
CA THR A 433 -6.47 194.18 12.06
C THR A 433 -7.73 194.21 11.18
N VAL A 434 -8.94 194.02 11.73
CA VAL A 434 -9.67 194.99 12.58
C VAL A 434 -10.69 194.27 13.49
N ILE A 435 -10.67 194.66 14.77
CA ILE A 435 -11.68 194.57 15.86
C ILE A 435 -12.34 193.20 16.11
#